data_AF-A0A7V0SRX6-F1
#
_entry.id   AF-A0A7V0SRX6-F1
#
_cell.length_a   1.000
_cell.length_b   1.000
_cell.length_c   1.000
_cell.angle_alpha   90.00
_cell.angle_beta   90.00
_cell.angle_gamma   90.00
#
_symmetry.space_group_name_H-M   'P 1'
#
loop_
_entity.id
_entity.type
_entity.pdbx_description
1 polymer ?
#
loop_
_entity_poly.entity_id
_entity_poly.type
_entity_poly.pdbx_seq_one_letter_code
_entity_poly.pdbx_strand_id
1 'polypeptide(L)' 'MVKFCPKCGSTNIEWTLPQTWSKWQCKDCGYIGAFIIEDGKIAEKIREDYEKNRYKEEK' A
#
# COMPACT_ATOMS: atom_id res chain seq x y z
N MET A 1 -13.12 8.52 -4.31
CA MET A 1 -12.17 7.59 -4.96
C MET A 1 -11.17 7.15 -3.91
N VAL A 2 -11.22 5.89 -3.49
CA VAL A 2 -10.34 5.34 -2.44
C VAL A 2 -9.06 4.86 -3.09
N LYS A 3 -7.91 5.15 -2.48
CA LYS A 3 -6.59 4.73 -2.97
C LYS A 3 -6.00 3.72 -1.98
N PHE A 4 -5.37 2.71 -2.52
CA PHE A 4 -4.82 1.58 -1.77
C PHE A 4 -3.35 1.40 -2.10
N CYS A 5 -2.60 0.99 -1.08
CA CYS A 5 -1.20 0.62 -1.21
C CYS A 5 -1.07 -0.68 -2.01
N PRO A 6 -0.25 -0.71 -3.08
CA PRO A 6 -0.06 -1.92 -3.88
C PRO A 6 0.71 -3.03 -3.16
N LYS A 7 1.33 -2.73 -2.01
CA LYS A 7 2.16 -3.68 -1.26
C LYS A 7 1.41 -4.37 -0.11
N CYS A 8 0.54 -3.65 0.57
CA CYS A 8 -0.12 -4.13 1.79
C CYS A 8 -1.64 -3.91 1.81
N GLY A 9 -2.22 -3.35 0.74
CA GLY A 9 -3.66 -3.08 0.66
C GLY A 9 -4.17 -1.97 1.59
N SER A 10 -3.29 -1.29 2.35
CA SER A 10 -3.71 -0.21 3.27
C SER A 10 -4.17 1.03 2.50
N THR A 11 -5.21 1.69 3.00
CA THR A 11 -5.67 3.01 2.54
C THR A 11 -4.84 4.16 3.12
N ASN A 12 -3.93 3.85 4.04
CA ASN A 12 -3.11 4.82 4.75
C ASN A 12 -1.90 5.23 3.92
N ILE A 13 -2.17 5.96 2.84
CA ILE A 13 -1.16 6.50 1.93
C ILE A 13 -1.22 8.04 1.89
N GLU A 14 -0.06 8.68 1.91
CA GLU A 14 0.08 10.12 1.84
C GLU A 14 0.88 10.52 0.61
N TRP A 15 0.62 11.70 0.06
CA TRP A 15 1.41 12.21 -1.05
C TRP A 15 2.79 12.65 -0.54
N THR A 16 3.86 12.20 -1.19
CA THR A 16 5.23 12.56 -0.78
C THR A 16 5.54 14.00 -1.19
N LEU A 17 6.50 14.61 -0.49
CA LEU A 17 6.86 16.03 -0.59
C LEU A 17 6.90 16.55 -2.04
N PRO A 18 6.54 17.84 -2.26
CA PRO A 18 6.42 18.43 -3.58
C PRO A 18 7.71 18.47 -4.39
N GLN A 19 8.89 18.19 -3.81
CA GLN A 19 10.13 18.08 -4.57
C GLN A 19 10.28 16.73 -5.30
N THR A 20 9.56 15.69 -4.86
CA THR A 20 9.70 14.31 -5.36
C THR A 20 8.54 13.89 -6.26
N TRP A 21 7.80 14.88 -6.81
CA TRP A 21 6.54 14.80 -7.56
C TRP A 21 5.98 13.41 -7.86
N SER A 22 4.68 13.24 -7.58
CA SER A 22 3.87 12.10 -8.00
C SER A 22 4.19 10.78 -7.30
N LYS A 23 4.79 10.81 -6.10
CA LYS A 23 4.96 9.63 -5.25
C LYS A 23 3.95 9.61 -4.11
N TRP A 24 3.55 8.41 -3.74
CA TRP A 24 2.71 8.08 -2.60
C TRP A 24 3.55 7.28 -1.60
N GLN A 25 3.44 7.64 -0.33
CA GLN A 25 4.08 6.96 0.79
C GLN A 25 3.02 6.28 1.64
N CYS A 26 3.13 4.96 1.80
CA CYS A 26 2.31 4.19 2.73
C CYS A 26 2.93 4.17 4.12
N LYS A 27 2.14 4.52 5.14
CA LYS A 27 2.59 4.52 6.55
C LYS A 27 2.60 3.13 7.19
N ASP A 28 1.81 2.19 6.68
CA ASP A 28 1.73 0.83 7.23
C ASP A 28 2.95 -0.03 6.87
N CYS A 29 3.36 -0.01 5.59
CA CYS A 29 4.41 -0.92 5.09
C CYS A 29 5.65 -0.21 4.53
N GLY A 30 5.68 1.13 4.58
CA GLY A 30 6.78 1.95 4.08
C GLY A 30 6.92 1.98 2.55
N TYR A 31 5.89 1.58 1.80
CA TYR A 31 5.92 1.67 0.32
C TYR A 31 6.03 3.13 -0.12
N ILE A 32 6.94 3.45 -1.04
CA ILE A 32 7.10 4.79 -1.63
C ILE A 32 7.14 4.64 -3.15
N GLY A 33 6.15 5.17 -3.87
CA GLY A 33 6.11 5.06 -5.32
C GLY A 33 4.91 5.77 -5.96
N ALA A 34 4.94 5.93 -7.28
CA ALA A 34 3.88 6.60 -8.03
C ALA A 34 2.64 5.70 -8.28
N PHE A 35 2.79 4.39 -8.07
CA PHE A 35 1.76 3.41 -8.36
C PHE A 35 0.84 3.21 -7.16
N ILE A 36 -0.47 3.33 -7.40
CA ILE A 36 -1.54 3.16 -6.41
C ILE A 36 -2.65 2.33 -7.03
N ILE A 37 -3.40 1.63 -6.20
CA ILE A 37 -4.54 0.82 -6.63
C ILE A 37 -5.82 1.55 -6.24
N GLU A 38 -6.78 1.63 -7.15
CA GLU A 38 -8.10 2.23 -6.89
C GLU A 38 -9.22 1.18 -6.84
N ASP A 39 -8.90 -0.07 -7.19
CA ASP A 39 -9.81 -1.21 -7.12
C ASP A 39 -9.77 -1.88 -5.74
N GLY A 40 -10.90 -1.81 -5.03
CA GLY A 40 -11.03 -2.38 -3.69
C GLY A 40 -10.94 -3.91 -3.64
N LYS A 41 -11.36 -4.63 -4.69
CA LYS A 41 -11.28 -6.10 -4.72
C LYS A 41 -9.83 -6.57 -4.87
N ILE A 42 -9.05 -5.84 -5.65
CA ILE A 42 -7.61 -6.10 -5.78
C ILE A 42 -6.90 -5.78 -4.47
N ALA A 43 -7.25 -4.65 -3.84
CA ALA A 43 -6.66 -4.25 -2.56
C ALA A 43 -6.94 -5.26 -1.43
N GLU A 44 -8.14 -5.84 -1.37
CA GLU A 44 -8.50 -6.87 -0.39
C GLU A 44 -7.62 -8.12 -0.53
N LYS A 45 -7.43 -8.62 -1.75
CA LYS A 45 -6.53 -9.76 -2.00
C LYS A 45 -5.08 -9.47 -1.61
N ILE A 46 -4.60 -8.26 -1.89
CA ILE A 46 -3.25 -7.84 -1.51
C ILE A 46 -3.12 -7.77 0.01
N ARG A 47 -4.14 -7.28 0.72
CA ARG A 47 -4.15 -7.25 2.19
C ARG A 47 -4.08 -8.66 2.78
N GLU A 48 -4.92 -9.57 2.28
CA GLU A 48 -4.93 -10.97 2.71
C GLU A 48 -3.58 -11.66 2.50
N ASP A 49 -2.96 -11.47 1.33
CA ASP A 49 -1.66 -12.04 1.02
C ASP A 49 -0.56 -11.45 1.90
N TYR A 50 -0.59 -10.13 2.10
CA TYR A 50 0.36 -9.44 2.97
C TYR A 50 0.29 -9.94 4.41
N GLU A 51 -0.91 -10.11 4.97
CA GLU A 51 -1.10 -10.64 6.33
C GLU A 51 -0.62 -12.10 6.42
N LYS A 52 -0.99 -12.96 5.46
CA LYS A 52 -0.55 -14.37 5.43
C LYS A 52 0.96 -14.52 5.38
N ASN A 53 1.66 -13.69 4.60
CA ASN A 53 3.12 -13.73 4.51
C ASN A 53 3.77 -13.17 5.77
N ARG A 54 3.23 -12.10 6.35
CA ARG A 54 3.75 -11.52 7.58
C ARG A 54 3.66 -12.48 8.78
N TYR A 55 2.58 -13.26 8.88
CA TYR A 55 2.45 -14.32 9.88
C TYR A 55 3.44 -15.49 9.70
N LYS A 56 3.95 -15.71 8.47
CA LYS A 56 4.94 -16.76 8.20
C LYS A 56 6.37 -16.33 8.56
N GLU A 57 6.68 -15.04 8.48
CA GLU A 57 8.00 -14.51 8.85
C GLU A 57 8.21 -14.46 10.37
N GLU A 58 7.15 -14.44 11.18
CA GLU A 58 7.22 -14.43 12.64
C GLU A 58 7.26 -15.83 13.29
N LYS A 59 7.31 -16.92 12.51
CA LYS A 59 7.29 -18.31 13.00
C LYS A 59 8.56 -19.08 12.65
#